data_AF-A0A7S3F467-F1
#
_entry.id   AF-A0A7S3F467-F1
#
_cell.length_a   1.000
_cell.length_b   1.000
_cell.length_c   1.000
_cell.angle_alpha   90.00
_cell.angle_beta   90.00
_cell.angle_gamma   90.00
#
_symmetry.space_group_name_H-M   'P 1'
#
loop_
_entity.id
_entity.type
_entity.pdbx_description
1 polymer ?
#
loop_
_entity_poly.entity_id
_entity_poly.type
_entity_poly.pdbx_seq_one_letter_code
_entity_poly.pdbx_strand_id
1 'polypeptide(L)'
;NSFGSCSRGCTTIDKLHWWGASIGNAGCEELSTQLVSASKPYDGKPARMVKNLLLGGNMVGDACMGALARAAAKGALKDVGALGLSRNSIGDAGVKALAEALAADVLHPGDLYISGNRFGSTGALALASALSESAAMRRLERLSLADNRIGDEGAVTLADCFATGGARQLESLHLHNNNIGDEGVVAIAQVLSRTAMASMTTTADTKKSEKGIFRTTFETIGTLERLFLCTEGAAEKPQEDLPPAELLPPLYCLRTLNVGSNRASTRAKGALAGMAAQRSVECSV
;
A
#
# COMPACT_ATOMS: atom_id res chain seq x y z
N ASN A 1 21.27 -20.45 8.70
CA ASN A 1 22.61 -19.85 8.88
C ASN A 1 22.64 -18.35 9.17
N SER A 2 21.53 -17.60 9.17
CA SER A 2 21.55 -16.14 9.40
C SER A 2 21.69 -15.69 10.86
N PHE A 3 21.56 -16.59 11.83
CA PHE A 3 21.73 -16.27 13.26
C PHE A 3 23.21 -16.29 13.72
N GLY A 4 24.16 -16.68 12.85
CA GLY A 4 25.54 -16.99 13.24
C GLY A 4 26.51 -15.82 13.35
N SER A 5 26.22 -14.65 12.77
CA SER A 5 27.15 -13.51 12.73
C SER A 5 26.83 -12.38 13.72
N CYS A 6 25.84 -12.57 14.58
CA CYS A 6 25.40 -11.57 15.54
C CYS A 6 26.33 -11.61 16.76
N SER A 7 27.35 -10.75 16.77
CA SER A 7 28.31 -10.60 17.87
C SER A 7 27.60 -10.53 19.23
N ARG A 8 28.13 -11.28 20.21
CA ARG A 8 27.57 -11.39 21.57
C ARG A 8 27.33 -9.99 22.16
N GLY A 9 26.06 -9.55 22.15
CA GLY A 9 25.66 -8.20 22.60
C GLY A 9 24.68 -7.47 21.68
N CYS A 10 24.42 -7.97 20.47
CA CYS A 10 23.49 -7.31 19.54
C CYS A 10 22.02 -7.53 19.98
N THR A 11 21.42 -6.47 20.51
CA THR A 11 20.00 -6.35 20.91
C THR A 11 19.06 -6.07 19.74
N THR A 12 19.60 -5.68 18.60
CA THR A 12 18.79 -5.22 17.47
C THR A 12 19.30 -5.84 16.18
N ILE A 13 18.46 -6.65 15.57
CA ILE A 13 18.67 -7.16 14.22
C ILE A 13 18.12 -6.11 13.26
N ASP A 14 19.01 -5.33 12.66
CA ASP A 14 18.60 -4.27 11.74
C ASP A 14 17.90 -4.84 10.50
N LYS A 15 18.34 -5.99 9.99
CA LYS A 15 17.76 -6.60 8.79
C LYS A 15 17.81 -8.11 8.83
N LEU A 16 16.64 -8.73 8.69
CA LEU A 16 16.44 -10.16 8.55
C LEU A 16 15.89 -10.40 7.15
N HIS A 17 16.75 -10.87 6.25
CA HIS A 17 16.41 -10.99 4.83
C HIS A 17 16.62 -12.42 4.33
N TRP A 18 15.54 -13.03 3.84
CA TRP A 18 15.58 -14.30 3.14
C TRP A 18 14.82 -14.17 1.83
N TRP A 19 15.56 -13.93 0.76
CA TRP A 19 15.02 -13.92 -0.59
C TRP A 19 15.27 -15.25 -1.29
N GLY A 20 14.26 -15.82 -1.96
CA GLY A 20 14.46 -17.04 -2.76
C GLY A 20 14.82 -18.27 -1.93
N ALA A 21 14.60 -18.23 -0.61
CA ALA A 21 15.05 -19.27 0.32
C ALA A 21 14.10 -20.47 0.39
N SER A 22 13.06 -20.51 -0.46
CA SER A 22 12.03 -21.55 -0.48
C SER A 22 11.32 -21.73 0.88
N ILE A 23 11.17 -20.63 1.62
CA ILE A 23 10.45 -20.65 2.91
C ILE A 23 8.95 -20.85 2.62
N GLY A 24 8.43 -22.03 2.98
CA GLY A 24 6.99 -22.29 2.99
C GLY A 24 6.32 -21.86 4.30
N ASN A 25 5.03 -22.14 4.43
CA ASN A 25 4.26 -21.83 5.65
C ASN A 25 4.90 -22.39 6.93
N ALA A 26 5.35 -23.65 6.91
CA ALA A 26 5.99 -24.27 8.08
C ALA A 26 7.29 -23.55 8.50
N GLY A 27 8.12 -23.16 7.53
CA GLY A 27 9.35 -22.42 7.80
C GLY A 27 9.08 -21.02 8.36
N CYS A 28 8.03 -20.36 7.88
CA CYS A 28 7.59 -19.08 8.43
C CYS A 28 6.97 -19.23 9.84
N GLU A 29 6.25 -20.32 10.11
CA GLU A 29 5.68 -20.58 11.43
C GLU A 29 6.77 -20.83 12.48
N GLU A 30 7.80 -21.60 12.11
CA GLU A 30 9.00 -21.78 12.92
C GLU A 30 9.71 -20.44 13.15
N LEU A 31 9.90 -19.65 12.09
CA LEU A 31 10.47 -18.30 12.19
C LEU A 31 9.65 -17.42 13.14
N SER A 32 8.32 -17.43 13.04
CA SER A 32 7.42 -16.66 13.89
C SER A 32 7.59 -17.05 15.37
N THR A 33 7.75 -18.35 15.64
CA THR A 33 8.02 -18.87 16.98
C THR A 33 9.37 -18.42 17.50
N GLN A 34 10.40 -18.45 16.65
CA GLN A 34 11.74 -17.97 17.02
C GLN A 34 11.75 -16.46 17.28
N LEU A 35 11.01 -15.67 16.52
CA LEU A 35 10.85 -14.23 16.74
C LEU A 35 10.22 -13.93 18.10
N VAL A 36 9.19 -14.69 18.48
CA VAL A 36 8.56 -14.58 19.82
C VAL A 36 9.51 -14.99 20.94
N SER A 37 10.30 -16.03 20.75
CA SER A 37 11.30 -16.44 21.73
C SER A 37 12.41 -15.40 21.87
N ALA A 38 12.84 -14.81 20.75
CA ALA A 38 13.89 -13.79 20.71
C ALA A 38 13.44 -12.43 21.26
N SER A 39 12.15 -12.11 21.22
CA SER A 39 11.60 -10.87 21.77
C SER A 39 11.49 -10.86 23.29
N LYS A 40 11.76 -11.99 23.95
CA LYS A 40 11.80 -12.11 25.41
C LYS A 40 13.26 -12.08 25.91
N PRO A 41 13.53 -11.44 27.07
CA PRO A 41 14.82 -11.58 27.74
C PRO A 41 15.05 -13.03 28.17
N TYR A 42 16.28 -13.53 28.08
CA TYR A 42 16.65 -14.85 28.58
C TYR A 42 18.08 -14.85 29.12
N ASP A 43 18.30 -15.42 30.30
CA ASP A 43 19.63 -15.69 30.88
C ASP A 43 20.54 -14.45 30.88
N GLY A 44 20.05 -13.34 31.43
CA GLY A 44 20.78 -12.06 31.49
C GLY A 44 21.00 -11.37 30.13
N LYS A 45 20.52 -11.94 29.03
CA LYS A 45 20.61 -11.33 27.69
C LYS A 45 19.36 -10.50 27.38
N PRO A 46 19.53 -9.29 26.85
CA PRO A 46 18.43 -8.41 26.47
C PRO A 46 17.64 -8.98 25.28
N ALA A 47 16.36 -8.61 25.20
CA ALA A 47 15.47 -8.98 24.08
C ALA A 47 16.06 -8.51 22.74
N ARG A 48 15.85 -9.32 21.70
CA ARG A 48 16.25 -8.99 20.34
C ARG A 48 15.08 -8.38 19.58
N MET A 49 15.30 -7.19 19.04
CA MET A 49 14.34 -6.45 18.24
C MET A 49 14.68 -6.59 16.75
N VAL A 50 13.69 -6.80 15.89
CA VAL A 50 13.89 -6.83 14.43
C VAL A 50 13.36 -5.53 13.85
N LYS A 51 14.20 -4.78 13.14
CA LYS A 51 13.75 -3.55 12.46
C LYS A 51 13.19 -3.83 11.08
N ASN A 52 13.81 -4.71 10.30
CA ASN A 52 13.39 -5.00 8.94
C ASN A 52 13.24 -6.51 8.74
N LEU A 53 12.02 -6.97 8.49
CA LEU A 53 11.70 -8.37 8.21
C LEU A 53 11.34 -8.52 6.73
N LEU A 54 12.24 -9.13 5.96
CA LEU A 54 12.09 -9.27 4.51
C LEU A 54 12.09 -10.76 4.13
N LEU A 55 10.91 -11.27 3.81
CA LEU A 55 10.62 -12.65 3.39
C LEU A 55 10.19 -12.72 1.92
N GLY A 56 10.64 -11.78 1.09
CA GLY A 56 10.22 -11.72 -0.30
C GLY A 56 10.74 -12.90 -1.14
N GLY A 57 10.05 -13.28 -2.22
CA GLY A 57 10.50 -14.33 -3.13
C GLY A 57 10.49 -15.74 -2.52
N ASN A 58 9.51 -16.06 -1.67
CA ASN A 58 9.37 -17.37 -1.03
C ASN A 58 8.01 -18.02 -1.38
N MET A 59 7.63 -19.05 -0.62
CA MET A 59 6.36 -19.78 -0.75
C MET A 59 5.46 -19.54 0.47
N VAL A 60 5.57 -18.35 1.06
CA VAL A 60 4.74 -17.93 2.19
C VAL A 60 3.31 -17.71 1.72
N GLY A 61 2.34 -18.30 2.42
CA GLY A 61 0.91 -18.11 2.16
C GLY A 61 0.14 -17.71 3.42
N ASP A 62 -1.18 -17.87 3.36
CA ASP A 62 -2.11 -17.31 4.36
C ASP A 62 -1.88 -17.82 5.78
N ALA A 63 -1.55 -19.11 5.93
CA ALA A 63 -1.26 -19.71 7.23
C ALA A 63 -0.06 -19.03 7.93
N CYS A 64 0.97 -18.67 7.17
CA CYS A 64 2.11 -17.93 7.69
C CYS A 64 1.72 -16.51 8.12
N MET A 65 0.81 -15.83 7.41
CA MET A 65 0.32 -14.51 7.84
C MET A 65 -0.38 -14.60 9.20
N GLY A 66 -1.16 -15.66 9.42
CA GLY A 66 -1.73 -15.95 10.73
C GLY A 66 -0.66 -16.17 11.81
N ALA A 67 0.44 -16.86 11.50
CA ALA A 67 1.55 -17.05 12.42
C ALA A 67 2.28 -15.74 12.75
N LEU A 68 2.54 -14.90 11.74
CA LEU A 68 3.15 -13.58 11.92
C LEU A 68 2.25 -12.65 12.73
N ALA A 69 0.93 -12.64 12.46
CA ALA A 69 -0.04 -11.88 13.25
C ALA A 69 -0.04 -12.30 14.73
N ARG A 70 -0.01 -13.60 15.01
CA ARG A 70 0.14 -14.11 16.39
C ARG A 70 1.48 -13.72 17.03
N ALA A 71 2.56 -13.69 16.25
CA ALA A 71 3.87 -13.25 16.74
C ALA A 71 3.86 -11.74 17.03
N ALA A 72 3.26 -10.94 16.17
CA ALA A 72 3.04 -9.50 16.36
C ALA A 72 2.26 -9.23 17.65
N ALA A 73 1.16 -9.95 17.87
CA ALA A 73 0.34 -9.87 19.10
C ALA A 73 1.12 -10.20 20.38
N LYS A 74 2.21 -10.96 20.28
CA LYS A 74 3.14 -11.25 21.40
C LYS A 74 4.28 -10.23 21.51
N GLY A 75 4.21 -9.12 20.79
CA GLY A 75 5.19 -8.04 20.78
C GLY A 75 6.47 -8.35 19.99
N ALA A 76 6.51 -9.43 19.21
CA ALA A 76 7.72 -9.82 18.48
C ALA A 76 8.05 -8.89 17.29
N LEU A 77 7.04 -8.20 16.76
CA LEU A 77 7.15 -7.34 15.57
C LEU A 77 6.86 -5.86 15.86
N LYS A 78 6.78 -5.47 17.14
CA LYS A 78 6.39 -4.11 17.55
C LYS A 78 7.37 -3.02 17.07
N ASP A 79 8.62 -3.37 16.78
CA ASP A 79 9.66 -2.42 16.37
C ASP A 79 10.02 -2.56 14.88
N VAL A 80 9.23 -3.32 14.12
CA VAL A 80 9.46 -3.52 12.69
C VAL A 80 9.11 -2.23 11.96
N GLY A 81 10.14 -1.59 11.39
CA GLY A 81 10.01 -0.46 10.48
C GLY A 81 9.65 -0.88 9.06
N ALA A 82 10.17 -2.02 8.57
CA ALA A 82 9.83 -2.52 7.23
C ALA A 82 9.45 -4.00 7.23
N LEU A 83 8.30 -4.30 6.63
CA LEU A 83 7.80 -5.65 6.39
C LEU A 83 7.74 -5.93 4.89
N GLY A 84 8.60 -6.82 4.43
CA GLY A 84 8.67 -7.26 3.03
C GLY A 84 8.18 -8.68 2.85
N LEU A 85 7.07 -8.84 2.14
CA LEU A 85 6.42 -10.11 1.84
C LEU A 85 6.15 -10.25 0.33
N SER A 86 6.80 -9.45 -0.51
CA SER A 86 6.59 -9.47 -1.95
C SER A 86 6.99 -10.81 -2.61
N ARG A 87 6.37 -11.19 -3.73
CA ARG A 87 6.65 -12.43 -4.48
C ARG A 87 6.47 -13.68 -3.62
N ASN A 88 5.26 -13.84 -3.09
CA ASN A 88 4.85 -14.97 -2.26
C ASN A 88 3.49 -15.50 -2.74
N SER A 89 2.86 -16.37 -1.95
CA SER A 89 1.57 -16.99 -2.23
C SER A 89 0.46 -16.50 -1.29
N ILE A 90 0.50 -15.22 -0.89
CA ILE A 90 -0.47 -14.63 0.03
C ILE A 90 -1.77 -14.28 -0.75
N GLY A 91 -2.90 -14.82 -0.31
CA GLY A 91 -4.24 -14.49 -0.80
C GLY A 91 -4.99 -13.58 0.17
N ASP A 92 -6.29 -13.39 -0.10
CA ASP A 92 -7.14 -12.48 0.68
C ASP A 92 -7.19 -12.83 2.17
N ALA A 93 -7.22 -14.13 2.51
CA ALA A 93 -7.22 -14.58 3.90
C ALA A 93 -5.93 -14.20 4.64
N GLY A 94 -4.78 -14.26 3.97
CA GLY A 94 -3.51 -13.85 4.54
C GLY A 94 -3.42 -12.34 4.72
N VAL A 95 -3.88 -11.57 3.74
CA VAL A 95 -3.96 -10.10 3.86
C VAL A 95 -4.92 -9.70 4.96
N LYS A 96 -6.05 -10.40 5.12
CA LYS A 96 -6.99 -10.17 6.23
C LYS A 96 -6.32 -10.39 7.59
N ALA A 97 -5.57 -11.48 7.79
CA ALA A 97 -4.85 -11.71 9.03
C ALA A 97 -3.79 -10.63 9.31
N LEU A 98 -3.12 -10.14 8.27
CA LEU A 98 -2.21 -9.00 8.36
C LEU A 98 -2.96 -7.73 8.76
N ALA A 99 -4.09 -7.45 8.12
CA ALA A 99 -4.93 -6.30 8.38
C ALA A 99 -5.47 -6.30 9.82
N GLU A 100 -5.89 -7.44 10.36
CA GLU A 100 -6.30 -7.58 11.75
C GLU A 100 -5.14 -7.25 12.71
N ALA A 101 -3.91 -7.62 12.38
CA ALA A 101 -2.73 -7.26 13.18
C ALA A 101 -2.41 -5.76 13.13
N LEU A 102 -2.63 -5.11 11.97
CA LEU A 102 -2.51 -3.66 11.82
C LEU A 102 -3.62 -2.93 12.62
N ALA A 103 -4.86 -3.41 12.51
CA ALA A 103 -6.03 -2.87 13.20
C ALA A 103 -5.88 -2.93 14.73
N ALA A 104 -5.32 -4.03 15.24
CA ALA A 104 -5.06 -4.22 16.67
C ALA A 104 -3.82 -3.45 17.19
N ASP A 105 -3.13 -2.67 16.35
CA ASP A 105 -1.90 -1.92 16.68
C ASP A 105 -0.77 -2.80 17.25
N VAL A 106 -0.76 -4.08 16.91
CA VAL A 106 0.31 -5.02 17.29
C VAL A 106 1.39 -5.13 16.21
N LEU A 107 1.14 -4.53 15.04
CA LEU A 107 2.03 -4.43 13.90
C LEU A 107 1.84 -3.05 13.25
N HIS A 108 2.90 -2.26 13.11
CA HIS A 108 2.82 -0.90 12.56
C HIS A 108 4.07 -0.52 11.73
N PRO A 109 4.32 -1.22 10.61
CA PRO A 109 5.45 -0.94 9.76
C PRO A 109 5.33 0.46 9.12
N GLY A 110 6.46 1.14 8.98
CA GLY A 110 6.57 2.32 8.12
C GLY A 110 6.58 1.97 6.64
N ASP A 111 7.08 0.77 6.32
CA ASP A 111 7.11 0.24 4.96
C ASP A 111 6.44 -1.13 4.88
N LEU A 112 5.44 -1.25 4.02
CA LEU A 112 4.76 -2.51 3.74
C LEU A 112 4.87 -2.87 2.25
N TYR A 113 5.63 -3.92 1.97
CA TYR A 113 5.81 -4.44 0.61
C TYR A 113 5.14 -5.81 0.48
N ILE A 114 3.99 -5.88 -0.18
CA ILE A 114 3.23 -7.13 -0.40
C ILE A 114 2.97 -7.38 -1.89
N SER A 115 3.85 -6.88 -2.76
CA SER A 115 3.70 -6.95 -4.22
C SER A 115 3.95 -8.35 -4.77
N GLY A 116 3.35 -8.76 -5.88
CA GLY A 116 3.61 -10.09 -6.46
C GLY A 116 2.99 -11.22 -5.65
N ASN A 117 1.79 -11.01 -5.13
CA ASN A 117 1.01 -12.01 -4.41
C ASN A 117 -0.28 -12.29 -5.21
N ARG A 118 -1.33 -12.84 -4.58
CA ARG A 118 -2.55 -13.28 -5.28
C ARG A 118 -3.85 -12.81 -4.63
N PHE A 119 -3.79 -11.76 -3.81
CA PHE A 119 -4.98 -11.16 -3.21
C PHE A 119 -5.69 -10.22 -4.19
N GLY A 120 -7.00 -10.09 -4.03
CA GLY A 120 -7.88 -9.26 -4.86
C GLY A 120 -8.58 -8.17 -4.07
N SER A 121 -9.78 -7.78 -4.51
CA SER A 121 -10.56 -6.70 -3.89
C SER A 121 -10.89 -6.99 -2.43
N THR A 122 -11.17 -8.25 -2.06
CA THR A 122 -11.46 -8.63 -0.66
C THR A 122 -10.26 -8.39 0.27
N GLY A 123 -9.04 -8.75 -0.15
CA GLY A 123 -7.83 -8.45 0.61
C GLY A 123 -7.54 -6.95 0.68
N ALA A 124 -7.76 -6.23 -0.42
CA ALA A 124 -7.63 -4.77 -0.46
C ALA A 124 -8.63 -4.07 0.48
N LEU A 125 -9.86 -4.55 0.56
CA LEU A 125 -10.87 -4.09 1.50
C LEU A 125 -10.45 -4.31 2.95
N ALA A 126 -9.99 -5.51 3.30
CA ALA A 126 -9.51 -5.78 4.66
C ALA A 126 -8.36 -4.84 5.04
N LEU A 127 -7.40 -4.63 4.12
CA LEU A 127 -6.31 -3.68 4.32
C LEU A 127 -6.83 -2.26 4.50
N ALA A 128 -7.74 -1.79 3.64
CA ALA A 128 -8.35 -0.47 3.70
C ALA A 128 -9.11 -0.24 5.03
N SER A 129 -9.89 -1.21 5.50
CA SER A 129 -10.57 -1.11 6.80
C SER A 129 -9.56 -0.95 7.94
N ALA A 130 -8.49 -1.75 7.96
CA ALA A 130 -7.44 -1.62 8.97
C ALA A 130 -6.69 -0.28 8.90
N LEU A 131 -6.51 0.27 7.69
CA LEU A 131 -5.90 1.58 7.47
C LEU A 131 -6.79 2.75 7.95
N SER A 132 -8.12 2.58 7.95
CA SER A 132 -9.08 3.58 8.45
C SER A 132 -9.30 3.51 9.96
N GLU A 133 -9.24 2.32 10.57
CA GLU A 133 -9.58 2.10 11.98
C GLU A 133 -8.40 2.29 12.96
N SER A 134 -7.16 2.12 12.51
CA SER A 134 -6.00 2.04 13.41
C SER A 134 -5.28 3.37 13.65
N ALA A 135 -4.95 3.65 14.91
CA ALA A 135 -3.95 4.68 15.27
C ALA A 135 -2.53 4.33 14.78
N ALA A 136 -2.31 3.04 14.49
CA ALA A 136 -1.06 2.42 14.01
C ALA A 136 -0.47 3.10 12.76
N MET A 137 -1.30 3.72 11.91
CA MET A 137 -0.86 4.18 10.59
C MET A 137 -0.56 5.68 10.50
N ARG A 138 -0.23 6.29 11.66
CA ARG A 138 0.61 7.51 11.70
C ARG A 138 2.05 7.27 11.21
N ARG A 139 2.43 6.06 10.82
CA ARG A 139 3.82 5.75 10.44
C ARG A 139 4.00 5.16 9.05
N LEU A 140 2.93 4.65 8.41
CA LEU A 140 3.08 4.04 7.08
C LEU A 140 3.40 5.12 6.04
N GLU A 141 4.63 5.08 5.55
CA GLU A 141 5.19 5.96 4.53
C GLU A 141 5.17 5.29 3.15
N ARG A 142 5.36 3.96 3.09
CA ARG A 142 5.50 3.26 1.80
C ARG A 142 4.63 2.01 1.74
N LEU A 143 3.76 1.96 0.73
CA LEU A 143 2.86 0.83 0.48
C LEU A 143 3.01 0.33 -0.96
N SER A 144 3.46 -0.92 -1.10
CA SER A 144 3.60 -1.54 -2.42
C SER A 144 2.68 -2.74 -2.56
N LEU A 145 1.62 -2.56 -3.35
CA LEU A 145 0.58 -3.56 -3.65
C LEU A 145 0.66 -4.05 -5.11
N ALA A 146 1.72 -3.68 -5.84
CA ALA A 146 1.89 -4.03 -7.24
C ALA A 146 1.83 -5.53 -7.53
N ASP A 147 1.56 -5.92 -8.77
CA ASP A 147 1.52 -7.33 -9.21
C ASP A 147 0.57 -8.20 -8.34
N ASN A 148 -0.66 -7.72 -8.13
CA ASN A 148 -1.73 -8.46 -7.44
C ASN A 148 -3.01 -8.47 -8.32
N ARG A 149 -4.19 -8.70 -7.74
CA ARG A 149 -5.46 -8.80 -8.47
C ARG A 149 -6.53 -7.86 -7.93
N ILE A 150 -6.13 -6.68 -7.45
CA ILE A 150 -6.97 -5.74 -6.69
C ILE A 150 -8.24 -5.33 -7.44
N GLY A 151 -8.13 -5.07 -8.75
CA GLY A 151 -9.25 -4.63 -9.58
C GLY A 151 -9.78 -3.23 -9.21
N ASP A 152 -10.85 -2.81 -9.88
CA ASP A 152 -11.49 -1.52 -9.62
C ASP A 152 -12.10 -1.42 -8.23
N GLU A 153 -12.87 -2.42 -7.82
CA GLU A 153 -13.50 -2.47 -6.48
C GLU A 153 -12.48 -2.27 -5.35
N GLY A 154 -11.34 -2.98 -5.42
CA GLY A 154 -10.29 -2.84 -4.42
C GLY A 154 -9.60 -1.47 -4.48
N ALA A 155 -9.43 -0.89 -5.66
CA ALA A 155 -8.87 0.46 -5.84
C ALA A 155 -9.81 1.55 -5.33
N VAL A 156 -11.12 1.45 -5.58
CA VAL A 156 -12.15 2.34 -5.02
C VAL A 156 -12.15 2.24 -3.50
N THR A 157 -12.08 1.03 -2.95
CA THR A 157 -12.05 0.84 -1.49
C THR A 157 -10.81 1.46 -0.85
N LEU A 158 -9.64 1.31 -1.48
CA LEU A 158 -8.42 2.00 -1.04
C LEU A 158 -8.57 3.52 -1.14
N ALA A 159 -9.20 4.01 -2.22
CA ALA A 159 -9.50 5.42 -2.37
C ALA A 159 -10.40 5.91 -1.21
N ASP A 160 -11.51 5.24 -0.91
CA ASP A 160 -12.42 5.60 0.20
C ASP A 160 -11.72 5.60 1.56
N CYS A 161 -10.82 4.63 1.80
CA CYS A 161 -9.99 4.61 3.00
C CYS A 161 -9.12 5.87 3.09
N PHE A 162 -8.39 6.21 2.04
CA PHE A 162 -7.57 7.41 1.99
C PHE A 162 -8.43 8.68 2.13
N ALA A 163 -9.61 8.65 1.53
CA ALA A 163 -10.58 9.73 1.56
C ALA A 163 -11.18 9.93 2.95
N THR A 164 -11.23 8.91 3.82
CA THR A 164 -11.65 9.05 5.23
C THR A 164 -10.49 9.42 6.16
N GLY A 165 -9.29 9.67 5.60
CA GLY A 165 -8.09 10.02 6.35
C GLY A 165 -7.29 8.81 6.83
N GLY A 166 -7.47 7.65 6.22
CA GLY A 166 -6.55 6.53 6.34
C GLY A 166 -5.20 6.84 5.69
N ALA A 167 -4.12 6.27 6.23
CA ALA A 167 -2.75 6.37 5.69
C ALA A 167 -2.24 7.81 5.42
N ARG A 168 -2.50 8.77 6.32
CA ARG A 168 -2.13 10.20 6.13
C ARG A 168 -0.64 10.50 5.91
N GLN A 169 0.24 9.61 6.38
CA GLN A 169 1.70 9.76 6.23
C GLN A 169 2.24 9.03 5.00
N LEU A 170 1.37 8.45 4.17
CA LEU A 170 1.79 7.70 3.00
C LEU A 170 2.47 8.62 1.99
N GLU A 171 3.73 8.32 1.72
CA GLU A 171 4.59 9.01 0.76
C GLU A 171 4.70 8.27 -0.57
N SER A 172 4.59 6.95 -0.58
CA SER A 172 4.68 6.14 -1.80
C SER A 172 3.60 5.06 -1.86
N LEU A 173 2.88 5.03 -2.99
CA LEU A 173 1.87 4.03 -3.30
C LEU A 173 2.16 3.38 -4.66
N HIS A 174 2.36 2.06 -4.68
CA HIS A 174 2.50 1.28 -5.90
C HIS A 174 1.32 0.33 -6.09
N LEU A 175 0.63 0.50 -7.21
CA LEU A 175 -0.57 -0.24 -7.64
C LEU A 175 -0.43 -0.81 -9.05
N HIS A 176 0.75 -0.77 -9.68
CA HIS A 176 0.92 -1.32 -11.03
C HIS A 176 0.59 -2.82 -11.13
N ASN A 177 0.19 -3.29 -12.30
CA ASN A 177 -0.17 -4.70 -12.55
C ASN A 177 -1.22 -5.26 -11.57
N ASN A 178 -2.36 -4.58 -11.44
CA ASN A 178 -3.43 -4.97 -10.50
C ASN A 178 -4.81 -5.18 -11.14
N ASN A 179 -4.88 -5.22 -12.47
CA ASN A 179 -6.15 -5.24 -13.21
C ASN A 179 -7.08 -4.05 -12.90
N ILE A 180 -6.53 -2.89 -12.50
CA ILE A 180 -7.33 -1.69 -12.23
C ILE A 180 -7.74 -1.05 -13.58
N GLY A 181 -9.03 -0.81 -13.78
CA GLY A 181 -9.62 -0.12 -14.91
C GLY A 181 -9.74 1.39 -14.68
N ASP A 182 -10.59 2.03 -15.49
CA ASP A 182 -10.77 3.49 -15.46
C ASP A 182 -11.40 3.96 -14.15
N GLU A 183 -12.38 3.22 -13.64
CA GLU A 183 -13.08 3.54 -12.40
C GLU A 183 -12.11 3.60 -11.20
N GLY A 184 -11.29 2.56 -11.01
CA GLY A 184 -10.34 2.51 -9.91
C GLY A 184 -9.22 3.55 -10.03
N VAL A 185 -8.73 3.82 -11.25
CA VAL A 185 -7.75 4.89 -11.46
C VAL A 185 -8.36 6.26 -11.17
N VAL A 186 -9.60 6.51 -11.61
CA VAL A 186 -10.31 7.77 -11.32
C VAL A 186 -10.57 7.93 -9.84
N ALA A 187 -10.95 6.88 -9.12
CA ALA A 187 -11.18 6.93 -7.68
C ALA A 187 -9.90 7.32 -6.92
N ILE A 188 -8.77 6.66 -7.21
CA ILE A 188 -7.47 7.03 -6.64
C ILE A 188 -7.12 8.47 -7.02
N ALA A 189 -7.28 8.84 -8.29
CA ALA A 189 -7.01 10.19 -8.79
C ALA A 189 -7.79 11.28 -8.05
N GLN A 190 -9.08 11.07 -7.80
CA GLN A 190 -9.96 12.01 -7.11
C GLN A 190 -9.49 12.26 -5.68
N VAL A 191 -9.12 11.21 -4.96
CA VAL A 191 -8.64 11.35 -3.57
C VAL A 191 -7.32 12.10 -3.52
N LEU A 192 -6.41 11.85 -4.47
CA LEU A 192 -5.14 12.57 -4.61
C LEU A 192 -5.32 14.03 -5.01
N SER A 193 -6.38 14.36 -5.75
CA SER A 193 -6.60 15.74 -6.18
C SER A 193 -6.99 16.68 -5.06
N ARG A 194 -7.61 16.18 -3.99
CA ARG A 194 -8.07 17.01 -2.87
C ARG A 194 -6.98 17.26 -1.83
N THR A 195 -5.80 16.64 -1.97
CA THR A 195 -4.71 16.68 -0.98
C THR A 195 -3.76 17.84 -1.09
N ALA A 196 -3.83 18.55 -2.20
CA ALA A 196 -3.12 19.80 -2.43
C ALA A 196 -3.95 21.05 -2.08
N MET A 197 -5.21 20.91 -1.67
CA MET A 197 -6.07 22.06 -1.34
C MET A 197 -5.80 22.58 0.08
N ALA A 198 -4.72 23.35 0.20
CA ALA A 198 -4.56 24.37 1.22
C ALA A 198 -4.08 25.69 0.59
N SER A 199 -4.72 26.16 -0.48
CA SER A 199 -4.75 27.59 -0.86
C SER A 199 -5.81 27.90 -1.95
N MET A 200 -6.68 28.89 -1.68
CA MET A 200 -7.56 29.70 -2.56
C MET A 200 -9.01 29.29 -2.94
N THR A 201 -9.96 29.98 -2.26
CA THR A 201 -11.10 30.88 -2.66
C THR A 201 -11.78 30.90 -4.06
N THR A 202 -13.10 30.59 -4.06
CA THR A 202 -14.32 31.18 -4.71
C THR A 202 -14.66 31.23 -6.24
N THR A 203 -15.92 30.81 -6.51
CA THR A 203 -17.01 31.27 -7.45
C THR A 203 -16.87 31.19 -8.99
N ALA A 204 -17.79 30.44 -9.64
CA ALA A 204 -18.88 30.94 -10.51
C ALA A 204 -19.48 29.85 -11.43
N ASP A 205 -20.74 30.09 -11.80
CA ASP A 205 -21.73 29.24 -12.48
C ASP A 205 -21.50 29.07 -14.01
N THR A 206 -21.91 27.93 -14.61
CA THR A 206 -22.83 27.79 -15.78
C THR A 206 -22.63 26.51 -16.66
N LYS A 207 -23.74 25.75 -16.75
CA LYS A 207 -24.32 25.00 -17.90
C LYS A 207 -23.58 23.85 -18.62
N LYS A 208 -24.17 22.65 -18.43
CA LYS A 208 -24.39 21.49 -19.34
C LYS A 208 -23.32 21.14 -20.39
N SER A 209 -22.64 20.03 -20.15
CA SER A 209 -22.42 18.86 -21.04
C SER A 209 -21.34 17.99 -20.39
N GLU A 210 -21.24 16.71 -20.76
CA GLU A 210 -20.39 15.64 -20.19
C GLU A 210 -18.84 15.90 -20.20
N LYS A 211 -18.40 17.17 -20.21
CA LYS A 211 -17.01 17.62 -20.13
C LYS A 211 -16.51 17.90 -18.69
N GLY A 212 -17.35 17.72 -17.68
CA GLY A 212 -17.11 18.24 -16.32
C GLY A 212 -16.14 17.46 -15.44
N ILE A 213 -16.00 16.13 -15.63
CA ILE A 213 -15.25 15.30 -14.69
C ILE A 213 -13.75 15.59 -14.79
N PHE A 214 -13.20 15.55 -16.00
CA PHE A 214 -11.77 15.79 -16.19
C PHE A 214 -11.41 17.25 -15.89
N ARG A 215 -12.21 18.24 -16.30
CA ARG A 215 -11.82 19.65 -16.09
C ARG A 215 -11.70 20.02 -14.61
N THR A 216 -12.57 19.49 -13.76
CA THR A 216 -12.56 19.80 -12.31
C THR A 216 -11.43 19.07 -11.57
N THR A 217 -11.06 17.85 -12.01
CA THR A 217 -9.88 17.13 -11.49
C THR A 217 -8.56 17.77 -11.95
N PHE A 218 -8.53 18.39 -13.15
CA PHE A 218 -7.33 19.01 -13.76
C PHE A 218 -6.90 20.34 -13.14
N GLU A 219 -7.78 21.05 -12.43
CA GLU A 219 -7.50 22.41 -11.95
C GLU A 219 -6.93 22.47 -10.51
N THR A 220 -6.73 21.33 -9.83
CA THR A 220 -6.65 21.34 -8.34
C THR A 220 -5.52 20.55 -7.66
N ILE A 221 -4.35 20.33 -8.28
CA ILE A 221 -3.34 19.43 -7.66
C ILE A 221 -1.91 19.98 -7.75
N GLY A 222 -1.25 20.12 -6.60
CA GLY A 222 0.05 20.78 -6.46
C GLY A 222 1.06 20.09 -5.54
N THR A 223 0.91 18.79 -5.21
CA THR A 223 1.72 18.13 -4.17
C THR A 223 2.42 16.81 -4.55
N LEU A 224 2.13 16.19 -5.70
CA LEU A 224 2.82 14.95 -6.12
C LEU A 224 4.21 15.25 -6.71
N GLU A 225 5.27 14.67 -6.12
CA GLU A 225 6.66 14.84 -6.59
C GLU A 225 7.01 13.91 -7.79
N ARG A 226 6.47 12.69 -7.80
CA ARG A 226 6.76 11.64 -8.78
C ARG A 226 5.51 10.83 -9.13
N LEU A 227 5.26 10.68 -10.43
CA LEU A 227 4.18 9.87 -10.95
C LEU A 227 4.73 8.93 -12.04
N PHE A 228 4.55 7.63 -11.83
CA PHE A 228 4.93 6.60 -12.79
C PHE A 228 3.68 6.04 -13.49
N LEU A 229 3.65 6.20 -14.82
CA LEU A 229 2.56 5.75 -15.68
C LEU A 229 3.12 4.97 -16.87
N CYS A 230 3.06 3.65 -16.82
CA CYS A 230 3.36 2.82 -17.98
C CYS A 230 2.10 2.65 -18.85
N THR A 231 2.16 3.15 -20.09
CA THR A 231 1.17 2.93 -21.14
C THR A 231 1.60 1.74 -22.00
N GLU A 232 1.00 0.57 -21.81
CA GLU A 232 0.91 -0.44 -22.87
C GLU A 232 -0.48 -0.32 -23.50
N GLY A 233 -0.54 -0.22 -24.83
CA GLY A 233 -1.70 0.30 -25.55
C GLY A 233 -2.76 -0.73 -25.96
N ALA A 234 -3.99 -0.24 -26.09
CA ALA A 234 -4.90 -0.49 -27.22
C ALA A 234 -5.98 0.61 -27.21
N ALA A 235 -6.28 1.16 -28.39
CA ALA A 235 -7.29 2.20 -28.58
C ALA A 235 -8.69 1.58 -28.56
N GLU A 236 -9.55 1.98 -27.62
CA GLU A 236 -10.97 1.64 -27.66
C GLU A 236 -11.88 2.76 -27.11
N LYS A 237 -13.11 2.77 -27.63
CA LYS A 237 -14.09 3.88 -27.64
C LYS A 237 -14.85 4.06 -26.31
N PRO A 238 -15.42 5.27 -26.07
CA PRO A 238 -15.95 5.66 -24.76
C PRO A 238 -17.37 5.12 -24.52
N GLN A 239 -17.65 4.70 -23.28
CA GLN A 239 -19.00 4.52 -22.77
C GLN A 239 -19.02 4.89 -21.28
N GLU A 240 -20.00 5.72 -20.91
CA GLU A 240 -20.09 6.51 -19.67
C GLU A 240 -21.09 5.92 -18.67
N ASP A 241 -20.76 6.01 -17.37
CA ASP A 241 -21.63 6.47 -16.26
C ASP A 241 -20.87 6.31 -14.91
N LEU A 242 -20.71 7.38 -14.12
CA LEU A 242 -20.12 7.33 -12.76
C LEU A 242 -20.80 8.35 -11.80
N PRO A 243 -20.91 8.03 -10.49
CA PRO A 243 -21.72 8.76 -9.52
C PRO A 243 -21.04 10.02 -8.93
N PRO A 244 -21.80 10.89 -8.22
CA PRO A 244 -21.32 12.18 -7.72
C PRO A 244 -20.50 12.05 -6.42
N ALA A 245 -19.46 12.88 -6.29
CA ALA A 245 -18.50 12.87 -5.19
C ALA A 245 -18.95 13.72 -3.98
N GLU A 246 -19.11 13.07 -2.82
CA GLU A 246 -19.23 13.73 -1.50
C GLU A 246 -17.87 14.24 -0.97
N LEU A 247 -17.91 15.16 -0.01
CA LEU A 247 -16.75 15.81 0.63
C LEU A 247 -15.92 14.80 1.45
N LEU A 248 -14.64 14.62 1.09
CA LEU A 248 -13.75 13.63 1.72
C LEU A 248 -12.35 14.24 2.02
N PRO A 249 -11.73 13.98 3.20
CA PRO A 249 -10.39 14.49 3.56
C PRO A 249 -9.19 13.90 2.78
N PRO A 250 -7.98 14.52 2.88
CA PRO A 250 -6.87 14.28 1.94
C PRO A 250 -5.60 13.53 2.46
N LEU A 251 -4.80 12.97 1.52
CA LEU A 251 -3.42 12.44 1.70
C LEU A 251 -2.32 13.52 1.53
N TYR A 252 -1.88 14.14 2.61
CA TYR A 252 -0.99 15.31 2.57
C TYR A 252 0.49 15.04 2.21
N CYS A 253 0.92 13.78 2.25
CA CYS A 253 2.34 13.42 2.15
C CYS A 253 2.70 12.63 0.88
N LEU A 254 1.74 12.32 0.00
CA LEU A 254 2.01 11.42 -1.11
C LEU A 254 2.94 12.07 -2.14
N ARG A 255 4.14 11.50 -2.28
CA ARG A 255 5.19 11.93 -3.22
C ARG A 255 5.24 11.06 -4.45
N THR A 256 5.03 9.75 -4.30
CA THR A 256 5.19 8.77 -5.36
C THR A 256 3.91 7.98 -5.56
N LEU A 257 3.36 8.03 -6.79
CA LEU A 257 2.27 7.15 -7.21
C LEU A 257 2.73 6.34 -8.43
N ASN A 258 2.51 5.04 -8.40
CA ASN A 258 2.75 4.18 -9.55
C ASN A 258 1.52 3.33 -9.84
N VAL A 259 0.81 3.61 -10.93
CA VAL A 259 -0.35 2.83 -11.40
C VAL A 259 -0.11 2.19 -12.78
N GLY A 260 1.15 2.06 -13.20
CA GLY A 260 1.54 1.51 -14.51
C GLY A 260 0.97 0.12 -14.83
N SER A 261 0.88 -0.25 -16.11
CA SER A 261 0.49 -1.61 -16.55
C SER A 261 -0.81 -2.15 -15.92
N ASN A 262 -1.76 -1.25 -15.67
CA ASN A 262 -3.14 -1.56 -15.31
C ASN A 262 -4.04 -1.55 -16.56
N ARG A 263 -5.29 -2.02 -16.43
CA ARG A 263 -6.30 -2.08 -17.49
C ARG A 263 -6.91 -0.71 -17.84
N ALA A 264 -6.59 0.33 -17.07
CA ALA A 264 -7.04 1.68 -17.34
C ALA A 264 -6.61 2.17 -18.73
N SER A 265 -7.55 2.83 -19.39
CA SER A 265 -7.42 3.46 -20.70
C SER A 265 -6.30 4.49 -20.71
N THR A 266 -5.75 4.73 -21.90
CA THR A 266 -4.77 5.80 -22.13
C THR A 266 -5.32 7.17 -21.70
N ARG A 267 -6.65 7.35 -21.72
CA ARG A 267 -7.30 8.58 -21.26
C ARG A 267 -7.29 8.71 -19.75
N ALA A 268 -7.66 7.67 -19.00
CA ALA A 268 -7.61 7.70 -17.54
C ALA A 268 -6.17 7.86 -17.02
N LYS A 269 -5.22 7.11 -17.62
CA LYS A 269 -3.79 7.28 -17.35
C LYS A 269 -3.28 8.67 -17.76
N GLY A 270 -3.67 9.16 -18.93
CA GLY A 270 -3.30 10.49 -19.43
C GLY A 270 -3.88 11.63 -18.60
N ALA A 271 -5.06 11.45 -18.03
CA ALA A 271 -5.64 12.37 -17.05
C ALA A 271 -4.80 12.40 -15.77
N LEU A 272 -4.43 11.24 -15.25
CA LEU A 272 -3.52 11.15 -14.10
C LEU A 272 -2.14 11.74 -14.42
N ALA A 273 -1.63 11.59 -15.65
CA ALA A 273 -0.39 12.22 -16.11
C ALA A 273 -0.50 13.75 -16.15
N GLY A 274 -1.59 14.26 -16.73
CA GLY A 274 -1.89 15.69 -16.81
C GLY A 274 -2.04 16.33 -15.43
N MET A 275 -2.55 15.57 -14.46
CA MET A 275 -2.62 15.95 -13.04
C MET A 275 -1.24 16.13 -12.40
N ALA A 276 -0.19 15.43 -12.87
CA ALA A 276 1.18 15.55 -12.34
C ALA A 276 2.07 16.54 -13.12
N ALA A 277 1.81 16.76 -14.41
CA ALA A 277 2.65 17.59 -15.28
C ALA A 277 2.68 19.10 -14.92
N GLN A 278 1.81 19.58 -14.03
CA GLN A 278 1.76 21.00 -13.62
C GLN A 278 2.94 21.46 -12.74
N ARG A 279 3.83 20.56 -12.27
CA ARG A 279 5.17 20.93 -11.76
C ARG A 279 6.20 19.84 -12.04
N SER A 280 6.82 19.87 -13.22
CA SER A 280 8.12 19.24 -13.47
C SER A 280 8.27 17.78 -13.00
N VAL A 281 7.21 16.98 -13.09
CA VAL A 281 7.24 15.57 -12.70
C VAL A 281 7.86 14.78 -13.84
N GLU A 282 8.98 14.10 -13.58
CA GLU A 282 9.63 13.22 -14.54
C GLU A 282 8.72 12.01 -14.82
N CYS A 283 8.00 12.06 -15.95
CA CYS A 283 7.44 10.87 -16.57
C CYS A 283 8.60 10.03 -17.13
N SER A 284 8.92 8.92 -16.48
CA SER A 284 9.82 7.90 -17.03
C SER A 284 9.00 6.75 -17.63
N VAL A 285 9.32 6.43 -18.89
CA VAL A 285 8.73 5.36 -19.70
C VAL A 285 9.25 4.01 -19.23
#